data_AF-A0A359LWZ0-F1
#
_entry.id   AF-A0A359LWZ0-F1
#
_cell.length_a   1.000
_cell.length_b   1.000
_cell.length_c   1.000
_cell.angle_alpha   90.00
_cell.angle_beta   90.00
_cell.angle_gamma   90.00
#
_symmetry.space_group_name_H-M   'P 1'
#
loop_
_entity.id
_entity.type
_entity.pdbx_description
1 polymer ?
#
loop_
_entity_poly.entity_id
_entity_poly.type
_entity_poly.pdbx_seq_one_letter_code
_entity_poly.pdbx_strand_id
1 'polypeptide(L)'
;MPTEQGWQHFRALQHYGKAESKFILFPGEAHGPRKLVHQRRKLEEELAWFDKHLFGTAKDVNESLKPSSPLAAALKVRNTGEVPDTAERGPIAIGRFEVTRAQYRAFDAAYSVAAGTESYPANGVTFERAKAYAEWLSNKTGQKWRLGSEEELGSLLKPAKGENTLDLWAGYAVNPDDETKLASLVEGLGAGALLKPVGSFPGSGEDPLFDLGGNVAEWVTAKDGTGKALGGSADRPSDAKSERRARPEYIGFRVVRTQ
;
A
#
# COMPACT_ATOMS: atom_id res chain seq x y z
N MET A 1 29.42 20.49 14.70
CA MET A 1 29.00 21.30 15.87
C MET A 1 28.49 20.38 16.95
N PRO A 2 28.68 20.66 18.25
CA PRO A 2 28.08 19.85 19.31
C PRO A 2 26.55 19.95 19.19
N THR A 3 25.89 18.82 19.01
CA THR A 3 24.42 18.71 18.90
C THR A 3 23.70 19.25 20.14
N GLU A 4 24.35 19.15 21.29
CA GLU A 4 23.81 19.55 22.59
C GLU A 4 23.52 21.05 22.70
N GLN A 5 24.46 21.92 22.28
CA GLN A 5 24.23 23.37 22.35
C GLN A 5 23.09 23.82 21.43
N GLY A 6 23.01 23.25 20.22
CA GLY A 6 21.90 23.51 19.30
C GLY A 6 20.55 23.08 19.89
N TRP A 7 20.52 21.92 20.56
CA TRP A 7 19.32 21.42 21.23
C TRP A 7 18.88 22.29 22.41
N GLN A 8 19.82 22.75 23.23
CA GLN A 8 19.54 23.67 24.34
C GLN A 8 18.96 25.00 23.83
N HIS A 9 19.51 25.56 22.75
CA HIS A 9 19.00 26.78 22.14
C HIS A 9 17.58 26.60 21.58
N PHE A 10 17.35 25.50 20.85
CA PHE A 10 16.00 25.14 20.36
C PHE A 10 14.98 25.04 21.50
N ARG A 11 15.33 24.36 22.60
CA ARG A 11 14.47 24.26 23.79
C ARG A 11 14.19 25.63 24.40
N ALA A 12 15.19 26.51 24.50
CA ALA A 12 15.01 27.86 25.02
C ALA A 12 14.03 28.67 24.16
N LEU A 13 14.13 28.59 22.83
CA LEU A 13 13.21 29.25 21.89
C LEU A 13 11.77 28.74 22.05
N GLN A 14 11.58 27.42 22.18
CA GLN A 14 10.26 26.82 22.40
C GLN A 14 9.63 27.24 23.74
N HIS A 15 10.41 27.25 24.83
CA HIS A 15 9.87 27.47 26.18
C HIS A 15 9.71 28.95 26.54
N TYR A 16 10.66 29.81 26.17
CA TYR A 16 10.64 31.23 26.56
C TYR A 16 10.08 32.14 25.46
N GLY A 17 10.50 31.91 24.21
CA GLY A 17 10.11 32.78 23.10
C GLY A 17 8.68 32.56 22.61
N LYS A 18 8.08 31.39 22.93
CA LYS A 18 6.81 30.90 22.34
C LYS A 18 6.79 31.01 20.80
N ALA A 19 7.97 31.08 20.19
CA ALA A 19 8.14 31.20 18.76
C ALA A 19 8.08 29.81 18.15
N GLU A 20 7.29 29.65 17.09
CA GLU A 20 7.30 28.41 16.32
C GLU A 20 8.71 28.16 15.80
N SER A 21 9.30 27.03 16.20
CA SER A 21 10.70 26.70 15.96
C SER A 21 10.80 25.25 15.48
N LYS A 22 11.68 24.99 14.51
CA LYS A 22 12.00 23.64 14.02
C LYS A 22 13.50 23.40 14.15
N PHE A 23 13.89 22.27 14.74
CA PHE A 23 15.30 21.89 14.86
C PHE A 23 15.66 20.90 13.75
N ILE A 24 16.66 21.25 12.94
CA ILE A 24 17.14 20.42 11.84
C ILE A 24 18.62 20.16 12.04
N LEU A 25 18.99 18.88 12.03
CA LEU A 25 20.37 18.45 12.14
C LEU A 25 20.85 17.90 10.79
N PHE A 26 22.06 18.31 10.37
CA PHE A 26 22.73 17.79 9.18
C PHE A 26 23.93 16.92 9.56
N PRO A 27 23.78 15.59 9.63
CA PRO A 27 24.85 14.70 10.10
C PRO A 27 26.12 14.80 9.24
N GLY A 28 27.27 14.92 9.89
CA GLY A 28 28.58 14.99 9.24
C GLY A 28 28.90 16.34 8.58
N GLU A 29 28.08 17.37 8.79
CA GLU A 29 28.39 18.75 8.39
C GLU A 29 28.99 19.54 9.56
N ALA A 30 29.88 20.48 9.24
CA ALA A 30 30.56 21.33 10.23
C ALA A 30 29.71 22.55 10.59
N HIS A 31 30.13 23.77 10.22
CA HIS A 31 29.46 25.04 10.57
C HIS A 31 28.47 25.50 9.48
N GLY A 32 28.11 24.63 8.54
CA GLY A 32 27.15 24.88 7.46
C GLY A 32 27.07 23.71 6.48
N PRO A 33 25.95 23.55 5.73
CA PRO A 33 25.76 22.44 4.81
C PRO A 33 26.62 22.60 3.55
N ARG A 34 27.56 21.69 3.32
CA ARG A 34 28.37 21.61 2.09
C ARG A 34 27.83 20.60 1.08
N LYS A 35 27.18 19.54 1.54
CA LYS A 35 26.57 18.55 0.66
C LYS A 35 25.35 19.15 -0.02
N LEU A 36 25.23 18.91 -1.32
CA LEU A 36 24.10 19.40 -2.14
C LEU A 36 22.73 18.99 -1.55
N VAL A 37 22.61 17.75 -1.08
CA VAL A 37 21.38 17.25 -0.45
C VAL A 37 20.98 18.01 0.81
N HIS A 38 21.97 18.46 1.60
CA HIS A 38 21.72 19.23 2.82
C HIS A 38 21.41 20.70 2.50
N GLN A 39 22.08 21.28 1.51
CA GLN A 39 21.78 22.62 1.00
C GLN A 39 20.36 22.68 0.45
N ARG A 40 19.96 21.68 -0.36
CA ARG A 40 18.60 21.54 -0.86
C ARG A 40 17.59 21.42 0.27
N ARG A 41 17.85 20.57 1.27
CA ARG A 41 16.95 20.45 2.43
C ARG A 41 16.82 21.76 3.20
N LYS A 42 17.90 22.52 3.41
CA LYS A 42 17.83 23.85 4.03
C LYS A 42 16.94 24.81 3.22
N LEU A 43 17.14 24.86 1.89
CA LEU A 43 16.33 25.70 1.01
C LEU A 43 14.84 25.33 1.06
N GLU A 44 14.51 24.04 1.00
CA GLU A 44 13.14 23.54 1.11
C GLU A 44 12.46 23.99 2.42
N GLU A 45 13.20 23.99 3.54
CA GLU A 45 12.70 24.38 4.86
C GLU A 45 12.47 25.90 4.96
N GLU A 46 13.36 26.70 4.36
CA GLU A 46 13.19 28.15 4.27
C GLU A 46 11.99 28.52 3.39
N LEU A 47 11.82 27.84 2.25
CA LEU A 47 10.64 28.02 1.40
C LEU A 47 9.35 27.64 2.12
N ALA A 48 9.32 26.51 2.82
CA ALA A 48 8.16 26.10 3.62
C ALA A 48 7.81 27.11 4.72
N TRP A 49 8.83 27.70 5.35
CA TRP A 49 8.63 28.78 6.33
C TRP A 49 8.00 30.02 5.67
N PHE A 50 8.49 30.45 4.50
CA PHE A 50 7.89 31.57 3.76
C PHE A 50 6.46 31.27 3.32
N ASP A 51 6.21 30.08 2.78
CA ASP A 51 4.86 29.66 2.39
C ASP A 51 3.89 29.74 3.57
N LYS A 52 4.34 29.38 4.78
CA LYS A 52 3.50 29.41 5.97
C LYS A 52 3.28 30.81 6.53
N HIS A 53 4.35 31.56 6.73
CA HIS A 53 4.31 32.79 7.52
C HIS A 53 4.26 34.06 6.68
N LEU A 54 4.73 34.02 5.43
CA LEU A 54 4.74 35.18 4.54
C LEU A 54 3.63 35.10 3.49
N PHE A 55 3.48 33.97 2.81
CA PHE A 55 2.55 33.83 1.69
C PHE A 55 1.18 33.25 2.08
N GLY A 56 1.10 32.53 3.21
CA GLY A 56 -0.13 31.84 3.62
C GLY A 56 -0.56 30.72 2.66
N THR A 57 0.37 30.19 1.87
CA THR A 57 0.17 29.15 0.86
C THR A 57 0.51 27.75 1.38
N ALA A 58 1.09 27.63 2.58
CA ALA A 58 1.48 26.35 3.15
C ALA A 58 0.27 25.42 3.33
N LYS A 59 0.44 24.18 2.87
CA LYS A 59 -0.49 23.10 3.15
C LYS A 59 -0.17 22.51 4.52
N ASP A 60 -1.20 22.19 5.31
CA ASP A 60 -1.04 21.51 6.59
C ASP A 60 -0.72 20.02 6.38
N VAL A 61 0.51 19.75 5.93
CA VAL A 61 1.00 18.40 5.66
C VAL A 61 1.83 17.97 6.86
N ASN A 62 1.44 16.86 7.50
CA ASN A 62 2.26 16.25 8.52
C ASN A 62 3.51 15.59 7.88
N GLU A 63 4.62 16.33 7.84
CA GLU A 63 5.89 15.87 7.26
C GLU A 63 6.43 14.57 7.90
N SER A 64 6.01 14.24 9.12
CA SER A 64 6.43 13.01 9.81
C SER A 64 5.70 11.78 9.27
N LEU A 65 4.55 11.97 8.61
CA LEU A 65 3.79 10.89 8.02
C LEU A 65 4.37 10.51 6.66
N LYS A 66 5.12 9.42 6.61
CA LYS A 66 5.63 8.86 5.35
C LYS A 66 4.46 8.31 4.53
N PRO A 67 4.25 8.73 3.27
CA PRO A 67 3.12 8.28 2.45
C PRO A 67 3.05 6.76 2.29
N SER A 68 4.20 6.09 2.17
CA SER A 68 4.31 4.64 2.02
C SER A 68 4.24 3.86 3.33
N SER A 69 4.05 4.52 4.48
CA SER A 69 3.98 3.81 5.75
C SER A 69 2.64 3.11 5.96
N PRO A 70 2.60 2.00 6.73
CA PRO A 70 1.35 1.38 7.16
C PRO A 70 0.40 2.35 7.89
N LEU A 71 0.94 3.35 8.60
CA LEU A 71 0.13 4.37 9.26
C LEU A 71 -0.61 5.27 8.24
N ALA A 72 0.07 5.69 7.18
CA ALA A 72 -0.54 6.46 6.11
C ALA A 72 -1.59 5.64 5.35
N ALA A 73 -1.30 4.36 5.10
CA ALA A 73 -2.26 3.42 4.54
C ALA A 73 -3.51 3.29 5.42
N ALA A 74 -3.35 3.05 6.73
CA ALA A 74 -4.48 2.91 7.66
C ALA A 74 -5.39 4.15 7.68
N LEU A 75 -4.81 5.35 7.64
CA LEU A 75 -5.57 6.61 7.54
C LEU A 75 -6.33 6.71 6.21
N LYS A 76 -5.72 6.31 5.10
CA LYS A 76 -6.38 6.26 3.79
C LYS A 76 -7.53 5.25 3.79
N VAL A 77 -7.29 4.02 4.22
CA VAL A 77 -8.30 2.95 4.26
C VAL A 77 -9.50 3.37 5.10
N ARG A 78 -9.28 3.95 6.29
CA ARG A 78 -10.36 4.45 7.16
C ARG A 78 -11.25 5.50 6.48
N ASN A 79 -10.66 6.34 5.63
CA ASN A 79 -11.37 7.43 4.96
C ASN A 79 -11.88 7.02 3.56
N THR A 80 -11.52 5.83 3.06
CA THR A 80 -11.90 5.38 1.72
C THR A 80 -13.32 4.82 1.78
N GLY A 81 -14.20 5.35 0.92
CA GLY A 81 -15.56 4.84 0.79
C GLY A 81 -15.66 3.63 -0.15
N GLU A 82 -16.81 3.51 -0.80
CA GLU A 82 -17.11 2.43 -1.75
C GLU A 82 -16.28 2.52 -3.05
N VAL A 83 -15.79 3.72 -3.39
CA VAL A 83 -14.91 3.92 -4.55
C VAL A 83 -13.46 3.75 -4.11
N PRO A 84 -12.68 2.83 -4.72
CA PRO A 84 -11.28 2.63 -4.38
C PRO A 84 -10.42 3.88 -4.59
N ASP A 85 -9.53 4.17 -3.63
CA ASP A 85 -8.46 5.17 -3.81
C ASP A 85 -7.47 4.68 -4.88
N THR A 86 -6.96 5.61 -5.70
CA THR A 86 -6.07 5.27 -6.83
C THR A 86 -4.76 6.05 -6.78
N ALA A 87 -3.72 5.46 -7.37
CA ALA A 87 -2.44 6.08 -7.64
C ALA A 87 -2.26 6.25 -9.16
N GLU A 88 -1.89 7.45 -9.61
CA GLU A 88 -1.77 7.75 -11.04
C GLU A 88 -0.47 7.13 -11.61
N ARG A 89 -0.57 6.50 -12.78
CA ARG A 89 0.52 5.80 -13.48
C ARG A 89 0.42 6.05 -14.99
N GLY A 90 0.74 7.26 -15.40
CA GLY A 90 0.65 7.68 -16.79
C GLY A 90 -0.80 7.68 -17.27
N PRO A 91 -1.18 6.86 -18.28
CA PRO A 91 -2.53 6.86 -18.85
C PRO A 91 -3.59 6.15 -17.98
N ILE A 92 -3.17 5.52 -16.88
CA ILE A 92 -4.06 4.76 -16.00
C ILE A 92 -3.89 5.20 -14.55
N ALA A 93 -4.95 5.06 -13.77
CA ALA A 93 -4.92 5.12 -12.32
C ALA A 93 -5.13 3.72 -11.74
N ILE A 94 -4.20 3.25 -10.92
CA ILE A 94 -4.23 1.90 -10.35
C ILE A 94 -4.81 1.98 -8.94
N GLY A 95 -5.70 1.06 -8.58
CA GLY A 95 -6.19 0.90 -7.21
C GLY A 95 -5.02 0.79 -6.22
N ARG A 96 -5.01 1.68 -5.23
CA ARG A 96 -3.93 1.81 -4.27
C ARG A 96 -3.75 0.56 -3.41
N PHE A 97 -4.87 -0.08 -3.13
CA PHE A 97 -5.03 -1.32 -2.39
C PHE A 97 -5.78 -2.32 -3.27
N GLU A 98 -5.82 -3.58 -2.87
CA GLU A 98 -6.82 -4.51 -3.38
C GLU A 98 -8.23 -4.01 -3.00
N VAL A 99 -9.24 -4.41 -3.77
CA VAL A 99 -10.64 -4.09 -3.44
C VAL A 99 -10.99 -4.73 -2.10
N THR A 100 -11.49 -3.94 -1.15
CA THR A 100 -11.78 -4.44 0.20
C THR A 100 -13.09 -5.21 0.26
N ARG A 101 -13.28 -6.01 1.32
CA ARG A 101 -14.54 -6.71 1.60
C ARG A 101 -15.73 -5.75 1.68
N ALA A 102 -15.56 -4.59 2.30
CA ALA A 102 -16.61 -3.56 2.37
C ALA A 102 -16.95 -2.99 0.98
N GLN A 103 -15.94 -2.70 0.16
CA GLN A 103 -16.15 -2.21 -1.20
C GLN A 103 -16.87 -3.26 -2.06
N TYR A 104 -16.42 -4.52 -1.98
CA TYR A 104 -17.04 -5.60 -2.71
C TYR A 104 -18.48 -5.88 -2.23
N ARG A 105 -18.76 -5.76 -0.92
CA ARG A 105 -20.12 -5.89 -0.36
C ARG A 105 -21.09 -4.83 -0.89
N ALA A 106 -20.60 -3.65 -1.24
CA ALA A 106 -21.43 -2.60 -1.86
C ALA A 106 -21.90 -2.98 -3.28
N PHE A 107 -21.15 -3.84 -3.97
CA PHE A 107 -21.54 -4.44 -5.24
C PHE A 107 -22.41 -5.70 -5.04
N ASP A 108 -22.01 -6.57 -4.11
CA ASP A 108 -22.67 -7.84 -3.84
C ASP A 108 -23.10 -7.96 -2.38
N ALA A 109 -24.37 -7.67 -2.13
CA ALA A 109 -24.94 -7.75 -0.78
C ALA A 109 -24.97 -9.18 -0.20
N ALA A 110 -24.80 -10.22 -1.03
CA ALA A 110 -24.73 -11.61 -0.57
C ALA A 110 -23.30 -12.01 -0.13
N TYR A 111 -22.28 -11.22 -0.47
CA TYR A 111 -20.91 -11.49 -0.06
C TYR A 111 -20.77 -11.40 1.47
N SER A 112 -20.35 -12.47 2.12
CA SER A 112 -20.23 -12.50 3.58
C SER A 112 -19.02 -11.69 4.06
N VAL A 113 -19.24 -10.81 5.03
CA VAL A 113 -18.18 -10.01 5.66
C VAL A 113 -18.24 -10.27 7.16
N ALA A 114 -17.21 -10.93 7.68
CA ALA A 114 -17.06 -11.09 9.12
C ALA A 114 -16.76 -9.74 9.77
N ALA A 115 -17.36 -9.47 10.93
CA ALA A 115 -17.15 -8.22 11.66
C ALA A 115 -15.65 -8.00 11.95
N GLY A 116 -15.17 -6.78 11.71
CA GLY A 116 -13.75 -6.43 11.88
C GLY A 116 -12.87 -6.83 10.69
N THR A 117 -13.45 -7.35 9.60
CA THR A 117 -12.71 -7.70 8.37
C THR A 117 -13.08 -6.86 7.16
N GLU A 118 -13.81 -5.76 7.37
CA GLU A 118 -14.30 -4.86 6.32
C GLU A 118 -13.17 -4.33 5.43
N SER A 119 -11.99 -4.07 6.02
CA SER A 119 -10.79 -3.56 5.36
C SER A 119 -9.85 -4.64 4.81
N TYR A 120 -10.21 -5.92 4.92
CA TYR A 120 -9.43 -7.02 4.31
C TYR A 120 -9.69 -7.04 2.80
N PRO A 121 -8.79 -7.59 1.98
CA PRO A 121 -9.07 -7.78 0.56
C PRO A 121 -10.29 -8.68 0.38
N ALA A 122 -11.14 -8.33 -0.58
CA ALA A 122 -12.15 -9.23 -1.09
C ALA A 122 -11.45 -10.44 -1.70
N ASN A 123 -11.87 -11.64 -1.30
CA ASN A 123 -11.17 -12.88 -1.57
C ASN A 123 -12.17 -14.00 -1.89
N GLY A 124 -11.74 -15.09 -2.52
CA GLY A 124 -12.67 -16.12 -2.98
C GLY A 124 -13.57 -15.64 -4.13
N VAL A 125 -13.15 -14.57 -4.82
CA VAL A 125 -13.91 -13.95 -5.92
C VAL A 125 -13.44 -14.56 -7.23
N THR A 126 -14.37 -14.97 -8.11
CA THR A 126 -14.00 -15.45 -9.45
C THR A 126 -13.61 -14.29 -10.36
N PHE A 127 -12.88 -14.58 -11.43
CA PHE A 127 -12.50 -13.58 -12.42
C PHE A 127 -13.71 -12.83 -13.01
N GLU A 128 -14.79 -13.56 -13.31
CA GLU A 128 -16.03 -13.01 -13.89
C GLU A 128 -16.70 -12.05 -12.91
N ARG A 129 -16.72 -12.41 -11.62
CA ARG A 129 -17.25 -11.55 -10.56
C ARG A 129 -16.39 -10.32 -10.33
N ALA A 130 -15.07 -10.41 -10.47
CA ALA A 130 -14.16 -9.28 -10.40
C ALA A 130 -14.36 -8.32 -11.59
N LYS A 131 -14.58 -8.83 -12.82
CA LYS A 131 -14.95 -8.01 -13.98
C LYS A 131 -16.31 -7.32 -13.77
N ALA A 132 -17.31 -8.07 -13.30
CA ALA A 132 -18.64 -7.52 -13.03
C ALA A 132 -18.60 -6.40 -11.97
N TYR A 133 -17.75 -6.53 -10.95
CA TYR A 133 -17.49 -5.44 -9.99
C TYR A 133 -16.95 -4.19 -10.69
N ALA A 134 -15.96 -4.33 -11.57
CA ALA A 134 -15.37 -3.19 -12.26
C ALA A 134 -16.36 -2.51 -13.22
N GLU A 135 -17.22 -3.29 -13.88
CA GLU A 135 -18.33 -2.77 -14.71
C GLU A 135 -19.36 -2.03 -13.86
N TRP A 136 -19.76 -2.60 -12.71
CA TRP A 136 -20.63 -1.93 -11.74
C TRP A 136 -20.03 -0.61 -11.25
N LEU A 137 -18.73 -0.61 -10.91
CA LEU A 137 -18.03 0.59 -10.46
C LEU A 137 -18.01 1.65 -11.57
N SER A 138 -17.85 1.22 -12.83
CA SER A 138 -17.95 2.12 -13.99
C SER A 138 -19.30 2.81 -14.10
N ASN A 139 -20.38 2.04 -13.98
CA ASN A 139 -21.74 2.59 -14.01
C ASN A 139 -22.00 3.52 -12.83
N LYS A 140 -21.47 3.20 -11.66
CA LYS A 140 -21.65 3.98 -10.43
C LYS A 140 -20.94 5.32 -10.46
N THR A 141 -19.72 5.38 -11.00
CA THR A 141 -18.91 6.61 -10.97
C THR A 141 -18.97 7.40 -12.28
N GLY A 142 -19.51 6.82 -13.36
CA GLY A 142 -19.43 7.40 -14.72
C GLY A 142 -18.00 7.44 -15.28
N GLN A 143 -17.06 6.72 -14.67
CA GLN A 143 -15.66 6.63 -15.13
C GLN A 143 -15.40 5.22 -15.62
N LYS A 144 -14.41 5.04 -16.51
CA LYS A 144 -14.12 3.72 -17.06
C LYS A 144 -13.19 2.93 -16.14
N TRP A 145 -13.76 2.02 -15.37
CA TRP A 145 -13.05 1.06 -14.52
C TRP A 145 -13.00 -0.33 -15.16
N ARG A 146 -11.91 -1.05 -14.92
CA ARG A 146 -11.71 -2.43 -15.38
C ARG A 146 -10.69 -3.13 -14.51
N LEU A 147 -10.50 -4.43 -14.73
CA LEU A 147 -9.29 -5.11 -14.24
C LEU A 147 -8.07 -4.61 -15.03
N GLY A 148 -6.91 -4.58 -14.36
CA GLY A 148 -5.64 -4.34 -15.04
C GLY A 148 -5.30 -5.50 -15.98
N SER A 149 -4.55 -5.21 -17.04
CA SER A 149 -4.00 -6.27 -17.89
C SER A 149 -2.71 -6.85 -17.30
N GLU A 150 -2.29 -8.02 -17.77
CA GLU A 150 -1.02 -8.61 -17.34
C GLU A 150 0.18 -7.75 -17.73
N GLU A 151 0.10 -7.00 -18.83
CA GLU A 151 1.15 -6.07 -19.26
C GLU A 151 1.26 -4.86 -18.34
N GLU A 152 0.12 -4.36 -17.85
CA GLU A 152 0.06 -3.19 -16.97
C GLU A 152 0.55 -3.52 -15.57
N LEU A 153 0.08 -4.64 -15.01
CA LEU A 153 0.29 -4.96 -13.59
C LEU A 153 1.37 -6.02 -13.35
N GLY A 154 1.77 -6.81 -14.35
CA GLY A 154 2.65 -7.96 -14.15
C GLY A 154 4.06 -7.63 -13.67
N SER A 155 4.56 -6.41 -13.95
CA SER A 155 5.84 -5.96 -13.39
C SER A 155 5.76 -5.57 -11.92
N LEU A 156 4.56 -5.17 -11.46
CA LEU A 156 4.27 -4.72 -10.10
C LEU A 156 3.88 -5.89 -9.19
N LEU A 157 3.04 -6.80 -9.70
CA LEU A 157 2.48 -7.93 -8.96
C LEU A 157 3.47 -9.10 -8.92
N LYS A 158 4.41 -9.05 -7.98
CA LYS A 158 5.41 -10.09 -7.76
C LYS A 158 5.53 -10.41 -6.27
N PRO A 159 5.57 -11.70 -5.88
CA PRO A 159 5.83 -12.06 -4.49
C PRO A 159 7.08 -11.36 -3.96
N ALA A 160 7.01 -10.81 -2.75
CA ALA A 160 8.11 -10.04 -2.18
C ALA A 160 8.34 -10.35 -0.71
N LYS A 161 9.59 -10.16 -0.27
CA LYS A 161 9.96 -10.19 1.15
C LYS A 161 9.46 -8.92 1.83
N GLY A 162 8.97 -9.05 3.06
CA GLY A 162 8.41 -7.92 3.80
C GLY A 162 6.96 -7.60 3.44
N GLU A 163 6.28 -8.51 2.73
CA GLU A 163 4.85 -8.50 2.42
C GLU A 163 4.13 -9.64 3.16
N ASN A 164 2.80 -9.70 3.06
CA ASN A 164 2.00 -10.80 3.62
C ASN A 164 2.11 -12.08 2.79
N THR A 165 3.21 -12.82 2.90
CA THR A 165 3.42 -14.14 2.25
C THR A 165 3.48 -15.25 3.30
N LEU A 166 3.48 -16.51 2.89
CA LEU A 166 3.62 -17.66 3.81
C LEU A 166 4.91 -17.57 4.63
N ASP A 167 5.97 -16.97 4.09
CA ASP A 167 7.25 -16.76 4.78
C ASP A 167 7.08 -15.95 6.06
N LEU A 168 6.19 -14.94 6.05
CA LEU A 168 5.88 -14.14 7.23
C LEU A 168 5.27 -14.99 8.34
N TRP A 169 4.35 -15.88 7.98
CA TRP A 169 3.62 -16.73 8.93
C TRP A 169 4.46 -17.89 9.44
N ALA A 170 5.34 -18.43 8.60
CA ALA A 170 6.30 -19.45 8.98
C ALA A 170 7.43 -18.88 9.84
N GLY A 171 7.76 -17.59 9.69
CA GLY A 171 8.85 -16.91 10.39
C GLY A 171 10.23 -17.18 9.76
N TYR A 172 10.28 -17.76 8.56
CA TYR A 172 11.48 -18.04 7.79
C TYR A 172 11.17 -18.09 6.30
N ALA A 173 12.21 -18.09 5.45
CA ALA A 173 12.04 -18.27 4.01
C ALA A 173 11.66 -19.73 3.70
N VAL A 174 10.40 -19.97 3.35
CA VAL A 174 9.85 -21.31 3.18
C VAL A 174 10.36 -21.91 1.87
N ASN A 175 10.93 -23.11 1.96
CA ASN A 175 11.36 -23.89 0.80
C ASN A 175 10.20 -24.78 0.27
N PRO A 176 10.32 -25.35 -0.94
CA PRO A 176 9.23 -26.15 -1.53
C PRO A 176 8.77 -27.37 -0.70
N ASP A 177 9.67 -28.03 0.03
CA ASP A 177 9.32 -29.19 0.87
C ASP A 177 8.49 -28.74 2.08
N ASP A 178 8.87 -27.64 2.71
CA ASP A 178 8.16 -27.06 3.84
C ASP A 178 6.84 -26.44 3.42
N GLU A 179 6.76 -25.81 2.24
CA GLU A 179 5.51 -25.33 1.65
C GLU A 179 4.47 -26.48 1.59
N THR A 180 4.90 -27.68 1.22
CA THR A 180 4.03 -28.85 1.18
C THR A 180 3.57 -29.32 2.56
N LYS A 181 4.46 -29.30 3.56
CA LYS A 181 4.13 -29.70 4.94
C LYS A 181 3.23 -28.68 5.64
N LEU A 182 3.42 -27.39 5.35
CA LEU A 182 2.63 -26.31 5.95
C LEU A 182 1.21 -26.22 5.37
N ALA A 183 0.98 -26.72 4.16
CA ALA A 183 -0.30 -26.61 3.45
C ALA A 183 -1.51 -27.06 4.29
N SER A 184 -1.42 -28.23 4.93
CA SER A 184 -2.50 -28.77 5.77
C SER A 184 -2.75 -27.96 7.04
N LEU A 185 -1.70 -27.33 7.59
CA LEU A 185 -1.84 -26.41 8.72
C LEU A 185 -2.60 -25.15 8.29
N VAL A 186 -2.27 -24.60 7.11
CA VAL A 186 -2.99 -23.42 6.60
C VAL A 186 -4.44 -23.76 6.29
N GLU A 187 -4.73 -24.93 5.72
CA GLU A 187 -6.11 -25.41 5.53
C GLU A 187 -6.86 -25.55 6.86
N GLY A 188 -6.21 -26.09 7.90
CA GLY A 188 -6.80 -26.27 9.23
C GLY A 188 -7.15 -24.96 9.94
N LEU A 189 -6.52 -23.83 9.59
CA LEU A 189 -6.86 -22.51 10.12
C LEU A 189 -8.14 -21.93 9.50
N GLY A 190 -8.57 -22.43 8.35
CA GLY A 190 -9.75 -21.98 7.63
C GLY A 190 -9.48 -20.99 6.49
N ALA A 191 -10.51 -20.78 5.68
CA ALA A 191 -10.47 -19.98 4.46
C ALA A 191 -10.01 -18.53 4.72
N GLY A 192 -8.91 -18.12 4.08
CA GLY A 192 -8.40 -16.75 4.16
C GLY A 192 -7.87 -16.35 5.55
N ALA A 193 -7.59 -17.32 6.44
CA ALA A 193 -7.15 -17.04 7.81
C ALA A 193 -5.82 -16.27 7.90
N LEU A 194 -5.00 -16.31 6.85
CA LEU A 194 -3.70 -15.62 6.79
C LEU A 194 -3.78 -14.23 6.15
N LEU A 195 -4.98 -13.77 5.75
CA LEU A 195 -5.15 -12.43 5.20
C LEU A 195 -4.95 -11.37 6.27
N LYS A 196 -4.58 -10.17 5.84
CA LYS A 196 -4.45 -8.98 6.69
C LYS A 196 -5.24 -7.83 6.09
N PRO A 197 -5.62 -6.80 6.89
CA PRO A 197 -6.15 -5.57 6.35
C PRO A 197 -5.22 -5.01 5.26
N VAL A 198 -5.78 -4.46 4.19
CA VAL A 198 -4.97 -3.85 3.13
C VAL A 198 -4.10 -2.72 3.70
N GLY A 199 -2.90 -2.57 3.18
CA GLY A 199 -1.93 -1.57 3.62
C GLY A 199 -1.27 -1.87 4.97
N SER A 200 -1.28 -3.14 5.40
CA SER A 200 -0.58 -3.57 6.62
C SER A 200 0.95 -3.52 6.49
N PHE A 201 1.46 -3.46 5.27
CA PHE A 201 2.89 -3.43 4.95
C PHE A 201 3.27 -2.11 4.25
N PRO A 202 4.56 -1.75 4.22
CA PRO A 202 5.00 -0.55 3.54
C PRO A 202 4.69 -0.59 2.03
N GLY A 203 4.15 0.50 1.50
CA GLY A 203 3.86 0.64 0.07
C GLY A 203 5.10 0.96 -0.77
N SER A 204 4.96 0.83 -2.10
CA SER A 204 6.02 1.01 -3.08
C SER A 204 5.79 2.22 -3.99
N GLY A 205 6.85 3.02 -4.18
CA GLY A 205 6.84 4.24 -5.00
C GLY A 205 6.55 5.54 -4.23
N GLU A 206 6.71 6.69 -4.90
CA GLU A 206 6.45 8.02 -4.31
C GLU A 206 4.96 8.27 -4.07
N ASP A 207 4.11 7.85 -5.01
CA ASP A 207 2.65 7.76 -4.84
C ASP A 207 2.28 6.29 -4.60
N PRO A 208 2.32 5.82 -3.35
CA PRO A 208 2.58 4.41 -3.05
C PRO A 208 1.41 3.48 -3.38
N LEU A 209 1.71 2.36 -4.02
CA LEU A 209 0.81 1.20 -4.11
C LEU A 209 1.15 0.20 -3.00
N PHE A 210 0.15 -0.45 -2.44
CA PHE A 210 0.30 -1.38 -1.33
C PHE A 210 -0.04 -2.82 -1.73
N ASP A 211 0.48 -3.76 -0.94
CA ASP A 211 0.17 -5.19 -0.98
C ASP A 211 0.48 -5.85 -2.33
N LEU A 212 1.39 -5.27 -3.13
CA LEU A 212 1.71 -5.74 -4.48
C LEU A 212 2.41 -7.12 -4.48
N GLY A 213 3.01 -7.50 -3.35
CA GLY A 213 3.80 -8.73 -3.24
C GLY A 213 3.30 -9.76 -2.23
N GLY A 214 2.07 -9.63 -1.74
CA GLY A 214 1.48 -10.56 -0.79
C GLY A 214 -0.01 -10.33 -0.58
N ASN A 215 -0.54 -10.92 0.48
CA ASN A 215 -1.93 -10.87 0.91
C ASN A 215 -2.83 -11.72 0.00
N VAL A 216 -3.32 -11.17 -1.11
CA VAL A 216 -4.02 -11.95 -2.14
C VAL A 216 -3.26 -11.88 -3.46
N ALA A 217 -3.25 -13.00 -4.18
CA ALA A 217 -2.96 -12.95 -5.60
C ALA A 217 -4.11 -12.23 -6.30
N GLU A 218 -3.84 -11.55 -7.41
CA GLU A 218 -4.79 -10.64 -8.02
C GLU A 218 -5.15 -11.02 -9.43
N TRP A 219 -6.46 -11.02 -9.71
CA TRP A 219 -6.98 -11.19 -11.05
C TRP A 219 -6.55 -10.05 -11.98
N VAL A 220 -5.89 -10.43 -13.06
CA VAL A 220 -5.63 -9.58 -14.22
C VAL A 220 -6.26 -10.19 -15.47
N THR A 221 -6.44 -9.37 -16.50
CA THR A 221 -6.85 -9.84 -17.83
C THR A 221 -5.60 -10.22 -18.64
N ALA A 222 -5.51 -11.49 -19.05
CA ALA A 222 -4.47 -11.96 -19.96
C ALA A 222 -4.75 -11.52 -21.41
N LYS A 223 -3.76 -11.68 -22.30
CA LYS A 223 -3.86 -11.30 -23.73
C LYS A 223 -5.03 -11.94 -24.48
N ASP A 224 -5.40 -13.16 -24.10
CA ASP A 224 -6.51 -13.91 -24.68
C ASP A 224 -7.87 -13.55 -24.05
N GLY A 225 -7.90 -12.59 -23.12
CA GLY A 225 -9.09 -12.14 -22.40
C GLY A 225 -9.46 -12.99 -21.19
N THR A 226 -8.72 -14.07 -20.91
CA THR A 226 -8.94 -14.93 -19.74
C THR A 226 -8.40 -14.31 -18.45
N GLY A 227 -8.86 -14.85 -17.32
CA GLY A 227 -8.40 -14.43 -16.01
C GLY A 227 -7.13 -15.13 -15.61
N LYS A 228 -6.16 -14.35 -15.12
CA LYS A 228 -4.90 -14.87 -14.56
C LYS A 228 -4.65 -14.24 -13.20
N ALA A 229 -4.37 -15.06 -12.20
CA ALA A 229 -3.97 -14.55 -10.88
C ALA A 229 -2.45 -14.31 -10.85
N LEU A 230 -2.04 -13.07 -10.57
CA LEU A 230 -0.63 -12.66 -10.45
C LEU A 230 -0.32 -12.17 -9.03
N GLY A 231 0.96 -11.95 -8.74
CA GLY A 231 1.39 -11.47 -7.41
C GLY A 231 1.74 -12.57 -6.42
N GLY A 232 2.05 -12.14 -5.20
CA GLY A 232 2.18 -13.01 -4.04
C GLY A 232 0.83 -13.19 -3.35
N SER A 233 0.74 -14.18 -2.46
CA SER A 233 -0.42 -14.41 -1.62
C SER A 233 0.01 -14.95 -0.26
N ALA A 234 -0.82 -14.74 0.77
CA ALA A 234 -0.48 -15.13 2.14
C ALA A 234 -0.31 -16.65 2.33
N ASP A 235 -0.84 -17.45 1.40
CA ASP A 235 -0.70 -18.91 1.40
C ASP A 235 0.48 -19.44 0.58
N ARG A 236 1.33 -18.56 0.04
CA ARG A 236 2.47 -18.94 -0.78
C ARG A 236 3.77 -18.27 -0.31
N PRO A 237 4.92 -18.96 -0.43
CA PRO A 237 6.21 -18.34 -0.16
C PRO A 237 6.52 -17.22 -1.17
N SER A 238 7.43 -16.33 -0.81
CA SER A 238 7.91 -15.28 -1.73
C SER A 238 8.90 -15.78 -2.79
N ASP A 239 9.35 -17.04 -2.67
CA ASP A 239 10.27 -17.66 -3.64
C ASP A 239 9.58 -17.86 -5.00
N ALA A 240 10.15 -17.26 -6.04
CA ALA A 240 9.69 -17.40 -7.42
C ALA A 240 9.73 -18.84 -7.96
N LYS A 241 10.47 -19.74 -7.30
CA LYS A 241 10.50 -21.18 -7.60
C LYS A 241 9.30 -21.94 -7.06
N SER A 242 8.45 -21.33 -6.25
CA SER A 242 7.21 -21.98 -5.82
C SER A 242 6.25 -22.15 -7.01
N GLU A 243 5.97 -23.42 -7.32
CA GLU A 243 5.11 -23.81 -8.44
C GLU A 243 3.62 -23.85 -8.07
N ARG A 244 3.28 -23.78 -6.77
CA ARG A 244 1.88 -23.82 -6.34
C ARG A 244 1.15 -22.57 -6.80
N ARG A 245 -0.13 -22.73 -7.15
CA ARG A 245 -1.02 -21.60 -7.42
C ARG A 245 -1.66 -21.15 -6.11
N ALA A 246 -1.98 -19.85 -6.02
CA ALA A 246 -2.76 -19.34 -4.89
C ALA A 246 -4.11 -20.07 -4.86
N ARG A 247 -4.57 -20.45 -3.67
CA ARG A 247 -5.90 -21.06 -3.52
C ARG A 247 -6.97 -19.98 -3.68
N PRO A 248 -8.20 -20.32 -4.11
CA PRO A 248 -9.26 -19.32 -4.37
C PRO A 248 -9.50 -18.35 -3.20
N GLU A 249 -9.38 -18.81 -1.96
CA GLU A 249 -9.55 -18.02 -0.74
C GLU A 249 -8.46 -16.95 -0.55
N TYR A 250 -7.39 -17.03 -1.33
CA TYR A 250 -6.27 -16.10 -1.36
C TYR A 250 -6.11 -15.43 -2.72
N ILE A 251 -7.18 -15.43 -3.53
CA ILE A 251 -7.26 -14.66 -4.78
C ILE A 251 -8.31 -13.57 -4.62
N GLY A 252 -7.90 -12.34 -4.89
CA GLY A 252 -8.70 -11.12 -4.94
C GLY A 252 -8.38 -10.35 -6.22
N PHE A 253 -8.49 -9.02 -6.17
CA PHE A 253 -8.19 -8.16 -7.30
C PHE A 253 -8.07 -6.70 -6.89
N ARG A 254 -7.37 -5.90 -7.71
CA ARG A 254 -7.48 -4.45 -7.74
C ARG A 254 -8.06 -3.97 -9.07
N VAL A 255 -8.60 -2.77 -9.06
CA VAL A 255 -9.16 -2.13 -10.26
C VAL A 255 -8.20 -1.11 -10.85
N VAL A 256 -8.36 -0.84 -12.14
CA VAL A 256 -7.67 0.21 -12.88
C VAL A 256 -8.72 1.11 -13.50
N ARG A 257 -8.50 2.43 -13.42
CA ARG A 257 -9.28 3.44 -14.13
C ARG A 257 -8.47 3.97 -15.31
N THR A 258 -9.06 4.02 -16.49
CA THR A 258 -8.46 4.75 -17.63
C THR A 258 -8.87 6.21 -17.58
N GLN A 259 -7.93 7.11 -17.84
CA GLN A 259 -8.20 8.54 -18.01
C GLN A 259 -9.01 8.82 -19.28
#